data_AF-A0A441YW19-F1
#
_entry.id   AF-A0A441YW19-F1
#
_cell.length_a   1.000
_cell.length_b   1.000
_cell.length_c   1.000
_cell.angle_alpha   90.00
_cell.angle_beta   90.00
_cell.angle_gamma   90.00
#
_symmetry.space_group_name_H-M   'P 1'
#
loop_
_entity.id
_entity.type
_entity.pdbx_description
1 polymer ?
#
loop_
_entity_poly.entity_id
_entity_poly.type
_entity_poly.pdbx_seq_one_letter_code
_entity_poly.pdbx_strand_id
1 'polypeptide(L)' 'QLAALVEPLNGLVAPVLGGLVRFEWKIDDSIWPVLVDAGQLELALMNLVFNARDAMPTGGSITVRAEN' A
#
# COMPACT_ATOMS: atom_id res chain seq x y z
N GLN A 1 -8.96 3.26 11.87
CA GLN A 1 -8.73 1.82 11.66
C GLN A 1 -7.86 1.66 10.41
N LEU A 2 -6.92 0.72 10.36
CA LEU A 2 -5.92 0.65 9.28
C LEU A 2 -6.54 0.56 7.87
N ALA A 3 -7.69 -0.10 7.75
CA ALA A 3 -8.47 -0.17 6.51
C ALA A 3 -8.87 1.20 5.93
N ALA A 4 -8.97 2.25 6.76
CA ALA A 4 -9.29 3.60 6.30
C ALA A 4 -8.19 4.23 5.42
N LEU A 5 -6.97 3.69 5.42
CA LEU A 5 -5.88 4.15 4.57
C LEU A 5 -5.95 3.60 3.14
N VAL A 6 -6.76 2.56 2.90
CA VAL A 6 -6.81 1.85 1.61
C VAL A 6 -7.28 2.76 0.48
N GLU A 7 -8.40 3.45 0.65
CA GLU A 7 -8.96 4.32 -0.39
C GLU A 7 -8.05 5.53 -0.72
N PRO A 8 -7.56 6.31 0.28
CA PRO A 8 -6.61 7.39 0.02
C PRO A 8 -5.37 6.91 -0.73
N LEU A 9 -4.76 5.80 -0.30
CA LEU A 9 -3.54 5.30 -0.94
C LEU A 9 -3.81 4.78 -2.35
N ASN A 10 -4.92 4.09 -2.59
CA ASN A 10 -5.29 3.66 -3.93
C ASN A 10 -5.37 4.83 -4.92
N GLY A 11 -5.93 5.96 -4.49
CA GLY A 11 -5.98 7.18 -5.32
C GLY A 11 -4.60 7.74 -5.65
N LEU A 12 -3.63 7.60 -4.73
CA LEU A 12 -2.27 8.09 -4.91
C LEU A 12 -1.38 7.14 -5.73
N VAL A 13 -1.52 5.82 -5.56
CA VAL A 13 -0.64 4.83 -6.23
C VAL A 13 -1.12 4.43 -7.61
N ALA A 14 -2.44 4.43 -7.86
CA ALA A 14 -2.98 3.96 -9.14
C ALA A 14 -2.37 4.67 -10.36
N PRO A 15 -2.16 6.01 -10.36
CA PRO A 15 -1.50 6.70 -11.47
C PRO A 15 -0.04 6.30 -11.69
N VAL A 16 0.65 5.87 -10.62
CA VAL A 16 2.11 5.62 -10.63
C VAL A 16 2.45 4.18 -10.99
N LEU A 17 1.58 3.23 -10.63
CA LEU A 17 1.82 1.79 -10.84
C LEU A 17 1.63 1.35 -12.29
N GLY A 18 0.80 2.07 -13.07
CA GLY A 18 0.56 1.76 -14.48
C GLY A 18 -0.11 0.40 -14.70
N GLY A 19 -0.17 -0.05 -15.95
CA GLY A 19 -0.93 -1.25 -16.33
C GLY A 19 -0.21 -2.60 -16.14
N LEU A 20 1.07 -2.60 -15.79
CA LEU A 20 1.88 -3.83 -15.68
C LEU A 20 2.06 -4.33 -14.23
N VAL A 21 1.60 -3.57 -13.24
CA VAL A 21 1.74 -3.91 -11.82
C VAL A 21 0.36 -4.16 -11.23
N ARG A 22 0.15 -5.35 -10.66
CA ARG A 22 -1.03 -5.65 -9.83
C ARG A 22 -0.78 -5.15 -8.41
N PHE A 23 -1.76 -4.47 -7.82
CA PHE A 23 -1.69 -3.95 -6.46
C PHE A 23 -2.84 -4.51 -5.62
N GLU A 24 -2.53 -5.10 -4.47
CA GLU A 24 -3.51 -5.75 -3.61
C GLU A 24 -3.29 -5.39 -2.14
N TRP A 25 -4.40 -5.21 -1.41
CA TRP A 25 -4.42 -5.08 0.04
C TRP A 25 -4.86 -6.39 0.68
N LYS A 26 -4.14 -6.81 1.72
CA LYS A 26 -4.49 -7.97 2.56
C LYS A 26 -4.44 -7.56 4.02
N ILE A 27 -5.49 -6.89 4.47
CA ILE A 27 -5.63 -6.45 5.86
C ILE A 27 -6.58 -7.41 6.55
N ASP A 28 -6.12 -8.04 7.63
CA ASP A 28 -6.97 -8.91 8.45
C ASP A 28 -8.02 -8.07 9.21
N ASP A 29 -9.29 -8.50 9.18
CA ASP A 29 -10.39 -7.83 9.89
C ASP A 29 -10.20 -7.84 11.43
N SER A 30 -9.40 -8.79 11.93
CA SER A 30 -9.08 -8.94 13.36
C SER A 30 -7.82 -8.17 13.79
N ILE A 31 -7.24 -7.35 12.91
CA ILE A 31 -6.02 -6.60 13.24
C ILE A 31 -6.23 -5.69 14.46
N TRP A 32 -5.25 -5.68 15.35
CA TRP A 32 -5.29 -4.83 16.52
C TRP A 32 -5.20 -3.35 16.14
N PRO A 33 -5.82 -2.46 16.92
CA PRO A 33 -5.63 -1.03 16.74
C PRO A 33 -4.17 -0.63 16.92
N VAL A 34 -3.69 0.28 16.06
CA VAL A 34 -2.34 0.84 16.13
C VAL A 34 -2.44 2.34 16.36
N LEU A 35 -1.62 2.87 17.26
CA LEU A 35 -1.46 4.31 17.45
C LEU A 35 -0.31 4.80 16.57
N VAL A 36 -0.64 5.55 15.53
CA VAL A 36 0.32 6.08 14.56
C VAL A 36 -0.22 7.39 13.99
N ASP A 37 0.69 8.27 13.54
CA ASP A 37 0.30 9.39 12.69
C ASP A 37 -0.07 8.87 11.29
N ALA A 38 -1.30 9.14 10.87
CA ALA A 38 -1.80 8.64 9.59
C ALA A 38 -0.94 9.13 8.42
N GLY A 39 -0.63 10.43 8.35
CA GLY A 39 0.14 11.00 7.25
C GLY A 39 1.56 10.43 7.14
N GLN A 40 2.23 10.17 8.27
CA GLN A 40 3.54 9.52 8.28
C GLN A 40 3.47 8.07 7.77
N LEU A 41 2.43 7.31 8.16
CA LEU A 41 2.24 5.96 7.68
C LEU A 41 1.92 5.92 6.18
N GLU A 42 1.06 6.83 5.71
CA GLU A 42 0.76 6.99 4.28
C GLU A 42 2.04 7.28 3.48
N LEU A 43 2.85 8.24 3.92
CA LEU A 43 4.12 8.58 3.27
C LEU A 43 5.10 7.41 3.24
N ALA A 44 5.22 6.68 4.35
CA ALA A 44 6.08 5.50 4.44
C ALA A 44 5.64 4.41 3.44
N LEU A 45 4.34 4.12 3.37
CA LEU A 45 3.78 3.16 2.42
C LEU A 45 4.00 3.60 0.97
N MET A 46 3.87 4.89 0.65
CA MET A 46 4.16 5.42 -0.70
C MET A 46 5.61 5.17 -1.12
N ASN A 47 6.56 5.46 -0.24
CA ASN A 47 7.97 5.23 -0.52
C ASN A 47 8.26 3.75 -0.81
N LEU A 48 7.63 2.83 -0.05
CA LEU A 48 7.79 1.39 -0.28
C LEU A 48 7.16 0.94 -1.60
N VAL A 49 5.94 1.40 -1.90
CA VAL A 49 5.24 1.06 -3.16
C VAL A 49 6.01 1.55 -4.37
N PHE A 50 6.56 2.77 -4.33
CA PHE A 50 7.36 3.33 -5.43
C PHE A 50 8.67 2.58 -5.60
N ASN A 51 9.38 2.27 -4.52
CA ASN A 51 10.60 1.46 -4.58
C ASN A 51 10.33 0.07 -5.17
N ALA A 52 9.21 -0.56 -4.80
CA ALA A 52 8.83 -1.86 -5.35
C ALA A 52 8.52 -1.75 -6.85
N ARG A 53 7.77 -0.73 -7.29
CA ARG A 53 7.47 -0.47 -8.71
C ARG A 53 8.73 -0.23 -9.52
N ASP A 54 9.67 0.57 -9.02
CA ASP A 54 10.93 0.86 -9.73
C ASP A 54 11.80 -0.39 -9.88
N ALA A 55 11.69 -1.35 -8.94
CA ALA A 55 12.36 -2.65 -9.04
C ALA A 55 11.68 -3.65 -10.00
N MET A 56 10.55 -3.31 -10.62
CA MET A 56 9.75 -4.20 -11.48
C MET A 56 9.65 -3.71 -12.94
N PRO A 57 10.73 -3.75 -13.73
CA PRO A 57 10.75 -3.26 -15.11
C PRO A 57 9.84 -4.04 -16.07
N THR A 58 9.53 -5.30 -15.76
CA THR A 58 8.64 -6.17 -16.57
C THR A 58 7.23 -6.30 -15.98
N GLY A 59 6.90 -5.50 -14.97
CA GLY A 59 5.68 -5.65 -14.19
C GLY A 59 5.78 -6.71 -13.09
N GLY A 60 4.67 -6.96 -12.40
CA GLY A 60 4.62 -7.87 -11.26
C GLY A 60 3.41 -7.66 -10.35
N SER A 61 3.57 -8.01 -9.08
CA SER A 61 2.54 -7.80 -8.05
C SER A 61 3.14 -7.21 -6.78
N ILE A 62 2.51 -6.17 -6.27
CA ILE A 62 2.77 -5.59 -4.95
C ILE A 62 1.58 -5.96 -4.06
N THR A 63 1.87 -6.49 -2.87
CA THR A 63 0.85 -6.75 -1.86
C THR A 63 1.22 -6.06 -0.55
N VAL A 64 0.30 -5.25 -0.02
CA VAL A 64 0.44 -4.68 1.33
C VAL A 64 -0.39 -5.54 2.28
N ARG A 65 0.29 -6.18 3.25
CA ARG A 65 -0.34 -7.08 4.23
C ARG A 65 -0.24 -6.50 5.64
N ALA A 66 -1.29 -6.70 6.43
CA ALA A 66 -1.29 -6.38 7.85
C ALA A 66 -2.02 -7.48 8.65
N GLU A 67 -1.37 -7.97 9.70
CA GLU A 67 -1.78 -9.09 10.56
C GLU A 67 -1.22 -8.92 11.99
N ASN A 68 -1.70 -9.69 12.96
CA ASN A 68 -1.18 -9.72 14.35
C ASN A 68 -0.15 -10.83 14.57
#